data_AF-A0A956YB42-F1
#
_entry.id   AF-A0A956YB42-F1
#
_cell.length_a   1.000
_cell.length_b   1.000
_cell.length_c   1.000
_cell.angle_alpha   90.00
_cell.angle_beta   90.00
_cell.angle_gamma   90.00
#
_symmetry.space_group_name_H-M   'P 1'
#
loop_
_entity.id
_entity.type
_entity.pdbx_description
1 polymer ?
#
loop_
_entity_poly.entity_id
_entity_poly.type
_entity_poly.pdbx_seq_one_letter_code
_entity_poly.pdbx_strand_id
1 'polypeptide(L)' 'LLSLNDEPEYGARPLKRIIRRSVREPLADFLLRANPPAGTEVRITSARKKGGGLKFSAMVEGEEISME' A
#
# COMPACT_ATOMS: atom_id res chain seq x y z
N LEU A 1 4.40 6.95 -6.12
CA LEU A 1 5.31 7.04 -4.95
C LEU A 1 6.62 7.72 -5.29
N LEU A 2 7.34 7.29 -6.33
CA LEU A 2 8.59 7.95 -6.74
C LEU A 2 8.39 9.43 -7.10
N SER A 3 7.24 9.77 -7.67
CA SER A 3 6.82 11.16 -7.91
C SER A 3 6.69 12.03 -6.66
N LEU A 4 6.69 11.44 -5.45
CA LEU A 4 6.65 12.17 -4.17
C LEU A 4 8.05 12.32 -3.55
N ASN A 5 9.08 11.71 -4.14
CA ASN A 5 10.48 11.81 -3.69
C ASN A 5 11.24 12.71 -4.68
N ASP A 6 10.91 14.00 -4.64
CA ASP A 6 11.32 15.04 -5.57
C ASP A 6 12.49 15.91 -5.09
N GLU A 7 13.03 15.62 -3.90
CA GLU A 7 14.17 16.33 -3.30
C GLU A 7 15.47 15.49 -3.44
N PRO A 8 16.21 15.57 -4.57
CA PRO A 8 17.41 14.78 -4.81
C PRO A 8 18.54 15.04 -3.79
N GLU A 9 18.62 16.24 -3.23
CA GLU A 9 19.60 16.66 -2.23
C GLU A 9 19.55 15.82 -0.94
N TYR A 10 18.40 15.23 -0.62
CA TYR A 10 18.22 14.33 0.53
C TYR A 10 18.31 12.85 0.15
N GLY A 11 18.57 12.54 -1.12
CA GLY A 11 18.58 11.17 -1.66
C GLY A 11 17.26 10.44 -1.39
N ALA A 12 17.35 9.17 -1.00
CA ALA A 12 16.17 8.35 -0.69
C ALA A 12 15.69 8.45 0.78
N ARG A 13 16.19 9.42 1.56
CA ARG A 13 15.75 9.60 2.95
C ARG A 13 14.25 9.91 3.04
N PRO A 14 13.68 10.80 2.20
CA PRO A 14 12.24 11.06 2.20
C PRO A 14 11.42 9.82 1.78
N LEU A 15 11.95 8.99 0.88
CA LEU A 15 11.28 7.77 0.40
C LEU A 15 10.87 6.83 1.53
N LYS A 16 11.68 6.68 2.57
CA LYS A 16 11.33 5.86 3.75
C LYS A 16 10.06 6.38 4.44
N ARG A 17 9.91 7.71 4.55
CA ARG A 17 8.73 8.35 5.14
C ARG A 17 7.50 8.20 4.24
N ILE A 18 7.69 8.32 2.93
CA ILE A 18 6.63 8.15 1.92
C ILE A 18 6.11 6.72 1.93
N ILE A 19 6.98 5.70 1.91
CA ILE A 19 6.58 4.29 1.98
C ILE A 19 5.82 4.01 3.28
N ARG A 20 6.29 4.54 4.42
CA ARG A 20 5.57 4.38 5.68
C ARG A 20 4.13 4.90 5.58
N ARG A 21 3.94 6.15 5.15
CA ARG A 21 2.64 6.80 5.10
C ARG A 21 1.71 6.24 4.03
N SER A 22 2.25 5.96 2.84
CA SER A 22 1.44 5.59 1.69
C SER A 22 1.26 4.08 1.52
N VAL A 23 2.12 3.26 2.13
CA VAL A 23 2.07 1.79 2.03
C VAL A 23 1.79 1.16 3.39
N ARG A 24 2.67 1.36 4.39
CA ARG A 24 2.60 0.58 5.64
C ARG A 24 1.38 0.93 6.48
N GLU A 25 1.08 2.21 6.63
CA GLU A 25 -0.07 2.68 7.43
C GLU A 25 -1.40 2.15 6.84
N PRO A 26 -1.73 2.36 5.55
CA PRO A 26 -2.94 1.79 4.95
C PRO A 26 -2.96 0.26 4.90
N LEU A 27 -1.80 -0.39 4.72
CA LEU A 27 -1.70 -1.85 4.76
C LEU A 27 -2.03 -2.40 6.16
N ALA A 28 -1.60 -1.72 7.23
CA ALA A 28 -1.94 -2.12 8.58
C ALA A 28 -3.46 -2.04 8.80
N ASP A 29 -4.09 -0.95 8.37
CA ASP A 29 -5.55 -0.78 8.44
C ASP A 29 -6.28 -1.87 7.62
N PHE A 30 -5.77 -2.19 6.43
CA PHE A 30 -6.30 -3.27 5.59
C PHE A 30 -6.21 -4.62 6.30
N LEU A 31 -5.03 -4.98 6.85
CA LEU A 31 -4.82 -6.26 7.53
C LEU A 31 -5.69 -6.40 8.79
N LEU A 32 -5.90 -5.31 9.53
CA LEU A 32 -6.78 -5.31 10.71
C LEU A 32 -8.25 -5.56 10.34
N ARG A 33 -8.70 -5.09 9.16
CA ARG A 33 -10.09 -5.24 8.69
C ARG A 33 -10.32 -6.57 7.99
N ALA A 34 -9.41 -6.94 7.07
CA ALA A 34 -9.50 -8.17 6.30
C ALA A 34 -9.15 -9.41 7.14
N ASN A 35 -8.36 -9.23 8.20
CA ASN A 35 -7.85 -10.27 9.10
C ASN A 35 -7.46 -11.58 8.36
N PRO A 36 -6.64 -11.50 7.28
CA PRO A 36 -6.32 -12.67 6.49
C PRO A 36 -5.41 -13.63 7.28
N PRO A 37 -5.45 -14.94 7.00
CA PRO A 37 -4.52 -15.91 7.58
C PRO A 37 -3.05 -15.54 7.33
N ALA A 38 -2.18 -16.00 8.22
CA ALA A 38 -0.74 -15.84 8.02
C ALA A 38 -0.30 -16.56 6.74
N GLY A 39 0.53 -15.89 5.94
CA GLY A 39 0.99 -16.42 4.64
C GLY A 39 0.14 -15.99 3.45
N THR A 40 -0.95 -15.24 3.66
CA THR A 40 -1.74 -14.66 2.56
C THR A 40 -0.91 -13.68 1.73
N GLU A 41 -0.98 -13.83 0.40
CA GLU A 41 -0.41 -12.87 -0.55
C GLU A 41 -1.30 -11.63 -0.64
N VAL A 42 -0.72 -10.46 -0.36
CA VAL A 42 -1.39 -9.16 -0.52
C VAL A 42 -0.87 -8.48 -1.77
N ARG A 43 -1.77 -8.19 -2.70
CA ARG A 43 -1.47 -7.45 -3.92
C ARG A 43 -1.75 -5.96 -3.72
N ILE A 44 -0.77 -5.14 -4.08
CA ILE A 44 -0.85 -3.68 -3.98
C ILE A 44 -0.80 -3.12 -5.40
N THR A 45 -1.80 -2.32 -5.77
CA THR A 45 -1.90 -1.69 -7.09
C THR A 45 -2.09 -0.18 -6.95
N SER A 46 -1.68 0.58 -7.96
CA SER A 46 -1.99 2.00 -8.02
C SER A 46 -3.45 2.22 -8.41
N ALA A 47 -4.17 3.08 -7.69
CA ALA A 47 -5.49 3.51 -8.12
C ALA A 47 -5.43 4.19 -9.50
N ARG A 48 -6.45 3.98 -10.34
CA ARG A 48 -6.50 4.51 -11.72
C ARG A 48 -6.56 6.05 -11.78
N LYS A 49 -6.94 6.70 -10.68
CA LYS A 49 -7.06 8.17 -10.61
C LYS A 49 -5.69 8.79 -10.32
N LYS A 50 -5.35 9.88 -11.02
CA LYS A 50 -4.15 10.67 -10.72
C LYS A 50 -4.26 11.25 -9.31
N GLY A 51 -3.33 10.90 -8.43
CA GLY A 51 -3.40 11.22 -6.99
C GLY A 51 -4.26 10.27 -6.16
N GLY A 52 -4.84 9.23 -6.78
CA GLY A 52 -5.47 8.12 -6.06
C GLY A 52 -4.41 7.33 -5.31
N GLY A 53 -4.76 6.85 -4.12
CA GLY A 53 -3.89 6.09 -3.24
C GLY A 53 -3.51 4.71 -3.79
N LEU A 54 -3.10 3.83 -2.88
CA LEU A 54 -2.84 2.43 -3.20
C LEU A 54 -4.08 1.61 -2.91
N LYS A 55 -4.43 0.71 -3.84
CA LYS A 55 -5.47 -0.29 -3.65
C LYS A 55 -4.85 -1.58 -3.16
N PHE A 56 -5.42 -2.15 -2.11
CA PHE A 56 -4.97 -3.39 -1.49
C PHE A 56 -5.98 -4.50 -1.78
N SER A 57 -5.50 -5.66 -2.22
CA SER A 57 -6.33 -6.87 -2.27
C SER A 57 -5.61 -8.08 -1.71
N ALA A 58 -6.37 -8.98 -1.09
CA ALA A 58 -5.89 -10.25 -0.60
C ALA A 58 -6.84 -11.35 -1.06
N MET A 59 -6.29 -12.52 -1.40
CA MET A 59 -7.11 -13.72 -1.64
C MET A 59 -7.12 -14.58 -0.38
N VAL A 60 -8.31 -14.73 0.21
CA VAL A 60 -8.54 -15.56 1.39
C VAL A 60 -9.55 -16.63 1.00
N GLU A 61 -9.16 -17.90 1.05
CA GLU A 61 -10.04 -19.05 0.77
C GLU A 61 -10.79 -19.01 -0.58
N GLY A 62 -10.24 -18.32 -1.57
CA GLY A 62 -10.86 -18.14 -2.90
C GLY A 62 -11.74 -16.90 -3.04
N GLU A 63 -11.90 -16.11 -1.99
CA GLU A 63 -12.56 -14.81 -2.02
C GLU A 63 -11.53 -13.67 -2.08
N GLU A 64 -11.73 -12.71 -2.99
CA GLU A 64 -10.91 -11.51 -3.08
C GLU A 64 -11.49 -10.41 -2.18
N ILE A 65 -10.77 -10.07 -1.11
CA ILE A 65 -11.08 -8.92 -0.27
C ILE A 65 -10.29 -7.74 -0.81
N SER A 66 -10.97 -6.70 -1.30
CA SER A 66 -10.33 -5.51 -1.86
C SER A 66 -10.75 -4.23 -1.15
N MET A 67 -9.80 -3.31 -0.96
CA MET A 67 -10.02 -2.00 -0.34
C MET A 67 -9.26 -0.91 -1.12
N GLU A 68 -9.90 0.24 -1.30
CA GLU A 68 -9.36 1.45 -1.95
C GLU A 68 -8.82 2.48 -0.95
#